data_AF-A0AAW9PS98-F1
#
_entry.id   AF-A0AAW9PS98-F1
#
_cell.length_a   1.000
_cell.length_b   1.000
_cell.length_c   1.000
_cell.angle_alpha   90.00
_cell.angle_beta   90.00
_cell.angle_gamma   90.00
#
_symmetry.space_group_name_H-M   'P 1'
#
loop_
_entity.id
_entity.type
_entity.pdbx_description
1 polymer ?
#
loop_
_entity_poly.entity_id
_entity_poly.type
_entity_poly.pdbx_seq_one_letter_code
_entity_poly.pdbx_strand_id
1 'polypeptide(L)'
;MDSTNKSTVESTNESIGTSTKQAFGSSAWLRRNFLPLAIALLTFAVILVDSYQNVKELPKKVVVEPVVNNEQILARVLISEASIGNKSERQAVGLTVINRMKKAGSKNVQEVVKAGNFYHYAIDQDPTLYPEYAELAKQLLAGKVRDFTGGATHFYSPYSMPKKGEKNHGFDCEGGFVRYTNPETNKPVLICTPSWSKTLRYIDLAHAGIRPYYFEFFAE
;
A
#
# COMPACT_ATOMS: atom_id res chain seq x y z
N MET A 1 38.94 40.77 -31.67
CA MET A 1 37.91 41.83 -31.64
C MET A 1 36.82 41.33 -30.73
N ASP A 2 36.57 41.81 -29.53
CA ASP A 2 37.17 42.80 -28.63
C ASP A 2 36.40 42.52 -27.32
N SER A 3 37.07 42.10 -26.24
CA SER A 3 37.54 42.97 -25.16
C SER A 3 36.44 43.35 -24.15
N THR A 4 36.60 42.87 -22.90
CA THR A 4 36.49 43.62 -21.61
C THR A 4 35.15 44.26 -21.22
N ASN A 5 34.72 44.36 -19.95
CA ASN A 5 35.40 44.61 -18.66
C ASN A 5 34.41 44.31 -17.50
N LYS A 6 34.84 43.72 -16.36
CA LYS A 6 35.13 44.36 -15.02
C LYS A 6 33.96 45.16 -14.41
N SER A 7 33.69 45.21 -13.10
CA SER A 7 34.36 44.88 -11.82
C SER A 7 33.33 45.14 -10.68
N THR A 8 33.17 44.30 -9.64
CA THR A 8 33.86 44.29 -8.32
C THR A 8 33.35 45.31 -7.27
N VAL A 9 33.43 44.88 -5.99
CA VAL A 9 33.52 45.59 -4.68
C VAL A 9 32.20 45.57 -3.87
N GLU A 10 31.99 44.82 -2.78
CA GLU A 10 32.73 44.50 -1.52
C GLU A 10 32.44 45.47 -0.34
N SER A 11 32.48 44.89 0.88
CA SER A 11 32.62 45.49 2.23
C SER A 11 31.37 45.74 3.12
N THR A 12 31.13 44.78 4.03
CA THR A 12 31.16 44.86 5.52
C THR A 12 30.82 46.17 6.26
N ASN A 13 30.07 46.06 7.37
CA ASN A 13 30.57 46.43 8.71
C ASN A 13 29.66 46.00 9.87
N GLU A 14 30.30 45.45 10.90
CA GLU A 14 29.83 45.23 12.27
C GLU A 14 29.60 46.56 13.01
N SER A 15 28.78 46.56 14.07
CA SER A 15 29.02 47.40 15.25
C SER A 15 28.17 46.94 16.44
N ILE A 16 28.89 46.52 17.48
CA ILE A 16 28.46 46.25 18.85
C ILE A 16 28.14 47.57 19.58
N GLY A 17 27.17 47.55 20.50
CA GLY A 17 26.89 48.65 21.42
C GLY A 17 26.49 48.15 22.81
N THR A 18 27.42 48.24 23.76
CA THR A 18 27.25 48.04 25.21
C THR A 18 27.03 49.37 25.94
N SER A 19 26.14 49.44 26.93
CA SER A 19 26.28 50.36 28.09
C SER A 19 25.26 50.00 29.21
N THR A 20 25.63 49.47 30.39
CA THR A 20 26.20 50.01 31.66
C THR A 20 25.24 50.63 32.71
N LYS A 21 25.47 50.20 33.98
CA LYS A 21 25.29 50.85 35.31
C LYS A 21 24.01 50.53 36.13
N GLN A 22 24.15 49.80 37.26
CA GLN A 22 24.37 50.23 38.68
C GLN A 22 23.03 50.56 39.39
N ALA A 23 22.77 50.38 40.69
CA ALA A 23 23.36 49.73 41.88
C ALA A 23 22.30 49.88 43.01
N PHE A 24 22.62 49.45 44.25
CA PHE A 24 21.83 49.50 45.50
C PHE A 24 20.79 48.37 45.65
N GLY A 25 20.63 47.68 46.78
CA GLY A 25 21.10 47.92 48.14
C GLY A 25 20.01 47.43 49.09
N SER A 26 20.27 46.30 49.74
CA SER A 26 19.68 45.76 50.98
C SER A 26 18.49 46.49 51.64
N SER A 27 17.39 45.78 51.86
CA SER A 27 16.73 45.77 53.19
C SER A 27 15.83 44.55 53.34
N ALA A 28 16.09 43.82 54.41
CA ALA A 28 15.34 42.65 54.84
C ALA A 28 14.01 43.10 55.46
N TRP A 29 12.88 42.79 54.81
CA TRP A 29 11.63 42.49 55.50
C TRP A 29 10.60 42.01 54.48
N LEU A 30 10.26 40.72 54.52
CA LEU A 30 8.94 40.12 54.28
C LEU A 30 9.10 38.60 54.18
N ARG A 31 9.43 37.98 55.32
CA ARG A 31 8.98 36.62 55.59
C ARG A 31 7.49 36.70 55.91
N ARG A 32 6.64 36.27 54.98
CA ARG A 32 5.38 35.55 55.25
C ARG A 32 4.64 35.33 53.92
N ASN A 33 4.27 34.07 53.67
CA ASN A 33 3.22 33.64 52.73
C ASN A 33 3.57 33.44 51.24
N PHE A 34 4.61 32.65 50.92
CA PHE A 34 4.78 32.10 49.55
C PHE A 34 4.95 30.58 49.50
N LEU A 35 4.65 29.85 50.58
CA LEU A 35 4.68 28.39 50.58
C LEU A 35 3.40 27.69 50.04
N PRO A 36 2.18 28.27 50.06
CA PRO A 36 1.02 27.56 49.49
C PRO A 36 0.90 27.67 47.96
N LEU A 37 1.54 28.65 47.32
CA LEU A 37 1.43 28.85 45.86
C LEU A 37 2.36 27.91 45.06
N ALA A 38 3.55 27.61 45.60
CA ALA A 38 4.51 26.69 44.96
C ALA A 38 4.05 25.22 45.03
N ILE A 39 3.32 24.84 46.09
CA ILE A 39 2.73 23.48 46.23
C ILE A 39 1.50 23.34 45.30
N ALA A 40 0.70 24.39 45.12
CA ALA A 40 -0.46 24.37 44.21
C ALA A 40 -0.08 24.25 42.71
N LEU A 41 1.06 24.83 42.30
CA LEU A 41 1.54 24.70 40.91
C LEU A 41 2.17 23.33 40.63
N LEU A 42 2.82 22.71 41.62
CA LEU A 42 3.38 21.36 41.49
C LEU A 42 2.28 20.29 41.48
N THR A 43 1.19 20.46 42.23
CA THR A 43 0.03 19.54 42.14
C THR A 43 -0.72 19.70 40.83
N PHE A 44 -0.86 20.91 40.28
CA PHE A 44 -1.48 21.11 38.97
C PHE A 44 -0.65 20.52 37.82
N ALA A 45 0.68 20.59 37.91
CA ALA A 45 1.58 19.96 36.93
C ALA A 45 1.57 18.42 37.01
N VAL A 46 1.50 17.84 38.22
CA VAL A 46 1.34 16.39 38.39
C VAL A 46 -0.03 15.92 37.90
N ILE A 47 -1.11 16.65 38.17
CA ILE A 47 -2.46 16.31 37.64
C ILE A 47 -2.51 16.46 36.11
N LEU A 48 -1.79 17.42 35.51
CA LEU A 48 -1.68 17.52 34.05
C LEU A 48 -0.88 16.36 33.46
N VAL A 49 0.24 15.95 34.06
CA VAL A 49 1.02 14.79 33.59
C VAL A 49 0.26 13.48 33.79
N ASP A 50 -0.46 13.32 34.91
CA ASP A 50 -1.24 12.11 35.22
C ASP A 50 -2.54 12.04 34.38
N SER A 51 -3.12 13.19 33.99
CA SER A 51 -4.24 13.23 33.04
C SER A 51 -3.81 13.09 31.57
N TYR A 52 -2.56 13.46 31.22
CA TYR A 52 -2.00 13.18 29.89
C TYR A 52 -1.60 11.70 29.72
N GLN A 53 -1.11 11.07 30.80
CA GLN A 53 -0.81 9.63 30.82
C GLN A 53 -2.08 8.77 30.96
N ASN A 54 -3.20 9.35 31.41
CA ASN A 54 -4.53 8.73 31.44
C ASN A 54 -5.44 9.12 30.26
N VAL A 55 -4.87 9.52 29.11
CA VAL A 55 -5.60 9.39 27.84
C VAL A 55 -5.75 7.89 27.60
N LYS A 56 -6.85 7.37 28.14
CA LYS A 56 -7.41 6.04 27.91
C LYS A 56 -7.04 5.64 26.49
N GLU A 57 -6.33 4.51 26.38
CA GLU A 57 -6.27 3.78 25.13
C GLU A 57 -7.68 3.83 24.54
N LEU A 58 -7.83 4.55 23.42
CA LEU A 58 -9.04 4.45 22.62
C LEU A 58 -9.32 2.96 22.53
N PRO A 59 -10.52 2.48 22.93
CA PRO A 59 -10.79 1.06 22.97
C PRO A 59 -10.33 0.52 21.62
N LYS A 60 -9.27 -0.31 21.65
CA LYS A 60 -8.65 -0.87 20.45
C LYS A 60 -9.83 -1.34 19.64
N LYS A 61 -10.12 -0.64 18.52
CA LYS A 61 -11.33 -0.88 17.76
C LYS A 61 -11.30 -2.37 17.53
N VAL A 62 -12.16 -3.11 18.23
CA VAL A 62 -12.32 -4.52 17.99
C VAL A 62 -13.00 -4.47 16.64
N VAL A 63 -12.17 -4.47 15.59
CA VAL A 63 -12.59 -4.87 14.27
C VAL A 63 -12.96 -6.31 14.53
N VAL A 64 -14.22 -6.51 14.92
CA VAL A 64 -14.90 -7.76 14.69
C VAL A 64 -14.78 -7.89 13.19
N GLU A 65 -13.74 -8.60 12.72
CA GLU A 65 -13.65 -8.94 11.32
C GLU A 65 -15.00 -9.58 11.02
N PRO A 66 -15.83 -8.97 10.15
CA PRO A 66 -17.09 -9.61 9.79
C PRO A 66 -16.73 -11.03 9.35
N VAL A 67 -17.53 -12.02 9.71
CA VAL A 67 -17.34 -13.38 9.20
C VAL A 67 -17.49 -13.28 7.68
N VAL A 68 -16.38 -13.06 6.98
CA VAL A 68 -16.34 -12.83 5.54
C VAL A 68 -16.50 -14.21 4.94
N ASN A 69 -17.70 -14.51 4.44
CA ASN A 69 -17.92 -15.77 3.75
C ASN A 69 -17.06 -15.81 2.46
N ASN A 70 -16.85 -17.01 1.90
CA ASN A 70 -16.06 -17.20 0.69
C ASN A 70 -16.43 -16.25 -0.46
N GLU A 71 -17.73 -15.97 -0.62
CA GLU A 71 -18.24 -15.08 -1.66
C GLU A 71 -17.72 -13.65 -1.47
N GLN A 72 -17.78 -13.13 -0.25
CA GLN A 72 -17.28 -11.80 0.07
C GLN A 72 -15.76 -11.71 -0.04
N ILE A 73 -15.01 -12.76 0.35
CA ILE A 73 -13.54 -12.78 0.19
C ILE A 73 -13.18 -12.77 -1.30
N LEU A 74 -13.81 -13.64 -2.10
CA LEU A 74 -13.54 -13.71 -3.52
C LEU A 74 -13.98 -12.43 -4.25
N ALA A 75 -15.10 -11.81 -3.86
CA ALA A 75 -15.52 -10.53 -4.40
C ALA A 75 -14.47 -9.44 -4.14
N ARG A 76 -13.90 -9.39 -2.93
CA ARG A 76 -12.81 -8.46 -2.60
C ARG A 76 -11.59 -8.67 -3.49
N VAL A 77 -11.17 -9.92 -3.68
CA VAL A 77 -10.08 -10.25 -4.61
C VAL A 77 -10.38 -9.74 -6.02
N LEU A 78 -11.57 -10.02 -6.55
CA LEU A 78 -11.92 -9.62 -7.91
C LEU A 78 -11.92 -8.09 -8.10
N ILE A 79 -12.38 -7.33 -7.09
CA ILE A 79 -12.38 -5.86 -7.14
C ILE A 79 -10.96 -5.33 -7.05
N SER A 80 -10.18 -5.83 -6.10
CA SER A 80 -8.81 -5.39 -5.86
C SER A 80 -7.88 -5.68 -7.04
N GLU A 81 -8.06 -6.83 -7.69
CA GLU A 81 -7.13 -7.31 -8.73
C GLU A 81 -7.59 -7.03 -10.16
N ALA A 82 -8.91 -6.92 -10.39
CA ALA A 82 -9.47 -6.91 -11.74
C ALA A 82 -10.61 -5.90 -11.96
N SER A 83 -10.70 -4.85 -11.14
CA SER A 83 -11.77 -3.83 -11.27
C SER A 83 -11.82 -3.16 -12.66
N ILE A 84 -10.66 -2.83 -13.22
CA ILE A 84 -10.52 -2.26 -14.57
C ILE A 84 -10.53 -3.31 -15.69
N GLY A 85 -10.62 -4.59 -15.32
CA GLY A 85 -10.61 -5.70 -16.25
C GLY A 85 -11.94 -5.85 -17.00
N ASN A 86 -11.91 -6.45 -18.18
CA ASN A 86 -13.11 -6.91 -18.87
C ASN A 86 -13.66 -8.20 -18.22
N LYS A 87 -14.78 -8.72 -18.75
CA LYS A 87 -15.43 -9.92 -18.21
C LYS A 87 -14.49 -11.13 -18.15
N SER A 88 -13.76 -11.42 -19.23
CA SER A 88 -12.83 -12.54 -19.29
C SER A 88 -11.69 -12.37 -18.27
N GLU A 89 -11.14 -11.16 -18.14
CA GLU A 89 -10.05 -10.87 -17.20
C GLU A 89 -10.48 -11.09 -15.74
N ARG A 90 -11.66 -10.58 -15.37
CA ARG A 90 -12.25 -10.81 -14.04
C ARG A 90 -12.49 -12.30 -13.78
N GLN A 91 -13.02 -13.02 -14.77
CA GLN A 91 -13.23 -14.46 -14.67
C GLN A 91 -11.91 -15.21 -14.51
N ALA A 92 -10.88 -14.88 -15.29
CA ALA A 92 -9.59 -15.54 -15.24
C ALA A 92 -8.90 -15.35 -13.88
N VAL A 93 -8.91 -14.13 -13.32
CA VAL A 93 -8.43 -13.86 -11.95
C VAL A 93 -9.22 -14.66 -10.91
N GLY A 94 -10.54 -14.70 -11.02
CA GLY A 94 -11.36 -15.53 -10.13
C GLY A 94 -11.03 -17.03 -10.25
N LEU A 95 -10.78 -17.51 -11.46
CA LEU A 95 -10.43 -18.90 -11.73
C LEU A 95 -9.07 -19.28 -11.15
N THR A 96 -8.10 -18.36 -11.02
CA THR A 96 -6.84 -18.68 -10.32
C THR A 96 -7.07 -19.00 -8.85
N VAL A 97 -8.00 -18.32 -8.18
CA VAL A 97 -8.41 -18.64 -6.81
C VAL A 97 -9.04 -20.04 -6.76
N ILE A 98 -10.01 -20.31 -7.65
CA ILE A 98 -10.69 -21.62 -7.72
C ILE A 98 -9.68 -22.75 -7.99
N ASN A 99 -8.70 -22.53 -8.85
CA ASN A 99 -7.68 -23.53 -9.18
C ASN A 99 -6.71 -23.79 -8.03
N ARG A 100 -6.35 -22.76 -7.26
CA ARG A 100 -5.61 -22.94 -6.01
C ARG A 100 -6.43 -23.70 -4.96
N MET A 101 -7.73 -23.42 -4.83
CA MET A 101 -8.62 -24.17 -3.93
C MET A 101 -8.64 -25.66 -4.28
N LYS A 102 -8.83 -25.99 -5.57
CA LYS A 102 -8.78 -27.37 -6.07
C LYS A 102 -7.44 -28.03 -5.76
N LYS A 103 -6.32 -27.34 -6.02
CA LYS A 103 -4.97 -27.86 -5.76
C LYS A 103 -4.71 -28.12 -4.28
N ALA A 104 -5.21 -27.24 -3.41
CA ALA A 104 -5.12 -27.41 -1.96
C ALA A 104 -6.11 -28.44 -1.38
N GLY A 105 -7.07 -28.93 -2.18
CA GLY A 105 -8.17 -29.76 -1.68
C GLY A 105 -9.12 -29.01 -0.74
N SER A 106 -9.14 -27.68 -0.80
CA SER A 106 -9.90 -26.83 0.12
C SER A 106 -11.15 -26.25 -0.54
N LYS A 107 -12.18 -26.04 0.29
CA LYS A 107 -13.38 -25.27 -0.08
C LYS A 107 -13.36 -23.86 0.52
N ASN A 108 -12.29 -23.47 1.21
CA ASN A 108 -12.16 -22.17 1.86
C ASN A 108 -11.32 -21.22 1.01
N VAL A 109 -11.91 -20.09 0.59
CA VAL A 109 -11.20 -19.07 -0.20
C VAL A 109 -10.06 -18.46 0.62
N GLN A 110 -10.25 -18.28 1.93
CA GLN A 110 -9.27 -17.64 2.80
C GLN A 110 -7.94 -18.40 2.84
N GLU A 111 -7.99 -19.74 2.79
CA GLU A 111 -6.80 -20.61 2.83
C GLU A 111 -5.87 -20.45 1.62
N VAL A 112 -6.40 -20.01 0.48
CA VAL A 112 -5.60 -19.84 -0.75
C VAL A 112 -5.33 -18.38 -1.11
N VAL A 113 -6.13 -17.47 -0.56
CA VAL A 113 -5.91 -16.03 -0.67
C VAL A 113 -4.81 -15.58 0.30
N LYS A 114 -4.68 -16.24 1.45
CA LYS A 114 -3.67 -15.97 2.47
C LYS A 114 -2.80 -17.20 2.71
N ALA A 115 -1.50 -17.11 2.42
CA ALA A 115 -0.52 -18.12 2.81
C ALA A 115 0.32 -17.60 3.99
N GLY A 116 0.05 -18.12 5.18
CA GLY A 116 0.68 -17.63 6.42
C GLY A 116 0.31 -16.17 6.69
N ASN A 117 1.31 -15.29 6.73
CA ASN A 117 1.13 -13.84 6.92
C ASN A 117 1.10 -13.05 5.60
N PHE A 118 1.22 -13.73 4.46
CA PHE A 118 1.28 -13.09 3.15
C PHE A 118 -0.03 -13.29 2.38
N TYR A 119 -0.52 -12.21 1.79
CA TYR A 119 -1.66 -12.25 0.88
C TYR A 119 -1.15 -12.53 -0.54
N HIS A 120 -1.70 -13.56 -1.17
CA HIS A 120 -1.48 -13.82 -2.59
C HIS A 120 -2.28 -12.90 -3.51
N TYR A 121 -3.29 -12.23 -2.95
CA TYR A 121 -4.21 -11.33 -3.63
C TYR A 121 -4.53 -10.16 -2.70
N ALA A 122 -4.65 -8.95 -3.24
CA ALA A 122 -5.18 -7.80 -2.53
C ALA A 122 -6.67 -8.00 -2.19
N ILE A 123 -7.09 -7.54 -1.01
CA ILE A 123 -8.47 -7.70 -0.50
C ILE A 123 -9.03 -6.45 0.20
N ASP A 124 -8.39 -5.30 -0.01
CA ASP A 124 -8.62 -4.07 0.76
C ASP A 124 -9.86 -3.27 0.33
N GLN A 125 -10.59 -3.73 -0.69
CA GLN A 125 -11.74 -3.04 -1.24
C GLN A 125 -13.05 -3.48 -0.57
N ASP A 126 -14.03 -2.57 -0.47
CA ASP A 126 -15.36 -2.88 0.05
C ASP A 126 -16.25 -3.48 -1.06
N PRO A 127 -16.65 -4.77 -0.95
CA PRO A 127 -17.45 -5.42 -1.99
C PRO A 127 -18.90 -4.92 -2.06
N THR A 128 -19.39 -4.18 -1.05
CA THR A 128 -20.76 -3.64 -1.06
C THR A 128 -20.95 -2.53 -2.08
N LEU A 129 -19.86 -1.88 -2.50
CA LEU A 129 -19.87 -0.81 -3.49
C LEU A 129 -20.02 -1.33 -4.93
N TYR A 130 -19.77 -2.62 -5.16
CA TYR A 130 -19.76 -3.21 -6.51
C TYR A 130 -20.43 -4.60 -6.52
N PRO A 131 -21.79 -4.65 -6.50
CA PRO A 131 -22.56 -5.89 -6.39
C PRO A 131 -22.27 -6.92 -7.49
N GLU A 132 -21.84 -6.48 -8.68
CA GLU A 132 -21.52 -7.35 -9.80
C GLU A 132 -20.37 -8.32 -9.51
N TYR A 133 -19.43 -7.96 -8.63
CA TYR A 133 -18.33 -8.85 -8.25
C TYR A 133 -18.79 -9.89 -7.24
N ALA A 134 -19.75 -9.57 -6.37
CA ALA A 134 -20.37 -10.57 -5.50
C ALA A 134 -21.13 -11.61 -6.31
N GLU A 135 -21.84 -11.21 -7.36
CA GLU A 135 -22.52 -12.14 -8.27
C GLU A 135 -21.52 -12.99 -9.06
N LEU A 136 -20.44 -12.40 -9.58
CA LEU A 136 -19.39 -13.17 -10.24
C LEU A 136 -18.72 -14.17 -9.29
N ALA A 137 -18.43 -13.77 -8.05
CA ALA A 137 -17.87 -14.65 -7.02
C ALA A 137 -18.78 -15.85 -6.76
N LYS A 138 -20.10 -15.64 -6.63
CA LYS A 138 -21.10 -16.71 -6.50
C LYS A 138 -21.06 -17.67 -7.68
N GLN A 139 -21.01 -17.15 -8.90
CA GLN A 139 -20.96 -17.97 -10.12
C GLN A 139 -19.70 -18.82 -10.19
N LEU A 140 -18.55 -18.26 -9.82
CA LEU A 140 -17.26 -18.97 -9.77
C LEU A 140 -17.29 -20.09 -8.72
N LEU A 141 -17.71 -19.78 -7.49
CA LEU A 141 -17.78 -20.74 -6.38
C LEU A 141 -18.79 -21.87 -6.63
N ALA A 142 -19.89 -21.56 -7.33
CA ALA A 142 -20.87 -22.55 -7.75
C ALA A 142 -20.44 -23.38 -8.98
N GLY A 143 -19.25 -23.12 -9.55
CA GLY A 143 -18.76 -23.83 -10.74
C GLY A 143 -19.52 -23.51 -12.03
N LYS A 144 -20.26 -22.39 -12.06
CA LYS A 144 -21.04 -21.96 -13.24
C LYS A 144 -20.16 -21.31 -14.32
N VAL A 145 -18.95 -20.90 -13.97
CA VAL A 145 -17.95 -20.39 -14.91
C VAL A 145 -16.99 -21.53 -15.26
N ARG A 146 -16.99 -21.96 -16.53
CA ARG A 146 -16.04 -22.96 -17.02
C ARG A 146 -14.63 -22.42 -16.95
N ASP A 147 -13.69 -23.23 -16.47
CA ASP A 147 -12.28 -22.86 -16.50
C ASP A 147 -11.73 -22.87 -17.93
N PHE A 148 -11.44 -21.70 -18.47
CA PHE A 148 -10.77 -21.52 -19.76
C PHE A 148 -9.28 -21.15 -19.60
N THR A 149 -8.80 -21.04 -18.37
CA THR A 149 -7.42 -20.65 -18.06
C THR A 149 -6.44 -21.81 -18.14
N GLY A 150 -6.89 -23.03 -18.46
CA GLY A 150 -6.00 -24.20 -18.52
C GLY A 150 -5.34 -24.54 -17.17
N GLY A 151 -6.02 -24.24 -16.06
CA GLY A 151 -5.52 -24.48 -14.71
C GLY A 151 -4.59 -23.38 -14.18
N ALA A 152 -4.69 -22.14 -14.65
CA ALA A 152 -3.87 -21.04 -14.14
C ALA A 152 -3.99 -20.93 -12.61
N THR A 153 -2.86 -20.76 -11.93
CA THR A 153 -2.78 -20.53 -10.48
C THR A 153 -2.09 -19.22 -10.14
N HIS A 154 -1.42 -18.59 -11.11
CA HIS A 154 -0.71 -17.34 -10.91
C HIS A 154 -1.05 -16.38 -12.04
N PHE A 155 -1.01 -15.09 -11.72
CA PHE A 155 -1.05 -14.04 -12.70
C PHE A 155 -0.26 -12.84 -12.21
N TYR A 156 0.11 -11.95 -13.13
CA TYR A 156 0.58 -10.61 -12.80
C TYR A 156 0.06 -9.62 -13.85
N SER A 157 0.09 -8.34 -13.52
CA SER A 157 -0.27 -7.25 -14.43
C SER A 157 0.98 -6.57 -14.96
N PRO A 158 1.38 -6.77 -16.23
CA PRO A 158 2.53 -6.04 -16.79
C PRO A 158 2.37 -4.52 -16.68
N TYR A 159 1.14 -4.01 -16.84
CA TYR A 159 0.82 -2.60 -16.64
C TYR A 159 1.27 -2.07 -15.27
N SER A 160 1.10 -2.87 -14.20
CA SER A 160 1.46 -2.48 -12.83
C SER A 160 2.92 -2.76 -12.46
N MET A 161 3.63 -3.59 -13.22
CA MET A 161 5.02 -3.95 -12.91
C MET A 161 6.00 -2.81 -13.29
N PRO A 162 7.14 -2.69 -12.58
CA PRO A 162 8.20 -1.73 -12.91
C PRO A 162 8.74 -1.91 -14.33
N LYS A 163 8.92 -0.79 -15.03
CA LYS A 163 9.56 -0.75 -16.35
C LYS A 163 11.07 -0.65 -16.16
N LYS A 164 11.84 -1.03 -17.19
CA LYS A 164 13.30 -0.93 -17.16
C LYS A 164 13.73 0.51 -16.87
N GLY A 165 14.51 0.68 -15.80
CA GLY A 165 14.99 1.99 -15.33
C GLY A 165 14.15 2.61 -14.20
N GLU A 166 12.99 2.05 -13.88
CA GLU A 166 12.19 2.44 -12.72
C GLU A 166 12.67 1.75 -11.44
N LYS A 167 12.35 2.35 -10.28
CA LYS A 167 12.57 1.71 -8.97
C LYS A 167 11.63 0.51 -8.82
N ASN A 168 12.14 -0.59 -8.28
CA ASN A 168 11.40 -1.84 -8.09
C ASN A 168 11.15 -2.22 -6.62
N HIS A 169 11.21 -1.27 -5.70
CA HIS A 169 11.04 -1.57 -4.26
C HIS A 169 9.64 -2.15 -4.02
N GLY A 170 9.58 -3.32 -3.36
CA GLY A 170 8.34 -4.03 -3.09
C GLY A 170 7.81 -4.90 -4.24
N PHE A 171 8.52 -4.96 -5.36
CA PHE A 171 8.18 -5.83 -6.50
C PHE A 171 9.19 -6.97 -6.64
N ASP A 172 8.68 -8.17 -6.91
CA ASP A 172 9.49 -9.27 -7.42
C ASP A 172 9.76 -9.04 -8.92
N CYS A 173 11.01 -8.74 -9.26
CA CYS A 173 11.48 -8.53 -10.63
C CYS A 173 12.52 -9.57 -11.05
N GLU A 174 12.68 -10.68 -10.33
CA GLU A 174 13.74 -11.65 -10.61
C GLU A 174 13.43 -12.55 -11.83
N GLY A 175 12.25 -12.41 -12.43
CA GLY A 175 11.85 -13.10 -13.67
C GLY A 175 12.53 -12.57 -14.93
N GLY A 176 13.15 -11.38 -14.86
CA GLY A 176 13.80 -10.73 -16.00
C GLY A 176 12.90 -9.68 -16.65
N PHE A 177 13.24 -9.26 -17.88
CA PHE A 177 12.48 -8.25 -18.61
C PHE A 177 11.86 -8.83 -19.88
N VAL A 178 10.56 -8.58 -20.06
CA VAL A 178 9.81 -8.95 -21.27
C VAL A 178 9.36 -7.66 -21.99
N ARG A 179 9.35 -7.71 -23.32
CA ARG A 179 8.92 -6.59 -24.16
C ARG A 179 7.41 -6.63 -24.37
N TYR A 180 6.75 -5.52 -24.07
CA TYR A 180 5.34 -5.30 -24.38
C TYR A 180 5.16 -4.05 -25.23
N THR A 181 4.04 -3.95 -25.93
CA THR A 181 3.59 -2.70 -26.56
C THR A 181 2.63 -2.00 -25.59
N ASN A 182 2.97 -0.78 -25.18
CA ASN A 182 2.07 0.03 -24.36
C ASN A 182 0.87 0.48 -25.23
N PRO A 183 -0.38 0.17 -24.85
CA PRO A 183 -1.57 0.49 -25.64
C PRO A 183 -1.88 1.99 -25.73
N GLU A 184 -1.39 2.81 -24.79
CA GLU A 184 -1.60 4.26 -24.78
C GLU A 184 -0.64 4.99 -25.72
N THR A 185 0.61 4.53 -25.80
CA THR A 185 1.67 5.20 -26.57
C THR A 185 2.07 4.46 -27.85
N ASN A 186 1.61 3.22 -28.01
CA ASN A 186 2.01 2.28 -29.05
C ASN A 186 3.53 2.05 -29.16
N LYS A 187 4.26 2.28 -28.06
CA LYS A 187 5.72 2.13 -27.99
C LYS A 187 6.10 0.84 -27.26
N PRO A 188 7.22 0.20 -27.64
CA PRO A 188 7.72 -0.93 -26.89
C PRO A 188 8.27 -0.48 -25.53
N VAL A 189 7.91 -1.23 -24.49
CA VAL A 189 8.42 -1.06 -23.12
C VAL A 189 8.96 -2.40 -22.62
N LEU A 190 10.04 -2.36 -21.83
CA LEU A 190 10.56 -3.54 -21.15
C LEU A 190 10.05 -3.54 -19.72
N ILE A 191 9.30 -4.57 -19.34
CA ILE A 191 8.62 -4.68 -18.05
C ILE A 191 9.25 -5.84 -17.28
N CYS A 192 9.55 -5.63 -16.00
CA CYS A 192 10.10 -6.69 -15.16
C CYS A 192 9.00 -7.74 -14.86
N THR A 193 9.39 -9.01 -14.73
CA THR A 193 8.46 -10.10 -14.42
C THR A 193 8.81 -10.77 -13.08
N PRO A 194 7.83 -11.39 -12.40
CA PRO A 194 8.08 -12.10 -11.14
C PRO A 194 8.99 -13.32 -11.32
N SER A 195 9.77 -13.66 -10.30
CA SER A 195 10.68 -14.82 -10.26
C SER A 195 10.04 -16.12 -10.75
N TRP A 196 8.83 -16.41 -10.28
CA TRP A 196 8.07 -17.62 -10.61
C TRP A 196 7.70 -17.71 -12.09
N SER A 197 7.70 -16.60 -12.85
CA SER A 197 7.44 -16.64 -14.30
C SER A 197 8.49 -17.44 -15.08
N LYS A 198 9.67 -17.69 -14.50
CA LYS A 198 10.72 -18.52 -15.10
C LYS A 198 10.46 -20.02 -14.99
N THR A 199 9.74 -20.44 -13.96
CA THR A 199 9.57 -21.85 -13.60
C THR A 199 8.17 -22.34 -13.91
N LEU A 200 7.18 -21.46 -13.86
CA LEU A 200 5.79 -21.78 -14.14
C LEU A 200 5.52 -21.77 -15.65
N ARG A 201 4.56 -22.59 -16.07
CA ARG A 201 4.13 -22.69 -17.47
C ARG A 201 3.25 -21.50 -17.82
N TYR A 202 3.67 -20.74 -18.83
CA TYR A 202 2.89 -19.66 -19.41
C TYR A 202 1.60 -20.17 -20.07
N ILE A 203 0.53 -19.36 -19.98
CA ILE A 203 -0.77 -19.66 -20.60
C ILE A 203 -1.20 -18.46 -21.43
N ASP A 204 -1.18 -18.64 -22.75
CA ASP A 204 -1.71 -17.66 -23.69
C ASP A 204 -3.24 -17.67 -23.68
N LEU A 205 -3.82 -16.57 -23.18
CA LEU A 205 -5.27 -16.35 -23.12
C LEU A 205 -5.72 -15.17 -23.99
N ALA A 206 -4.89 -14.69 -24.93
CA ALA A 206 -5.24 -13.58 -25.81
C ALA A 206 -6.50 -13.89 -26.63
N HIS A 207 -6.64 -15.14 -27.08
CA HIS A 207 -7.81 -15.65 -27.81
C HIS A 207 -9.11 -15.64 -26.98
N ALA A 208 -9.00 -15.60 -25.64
CA ALA A 208 -10.15 -15.50 -24.73
C ALA A 208 -10.51 -14.04 -24.38
N GLY A 209 -9.88 -13.06 -25.04
CA GLY A 209 -10.09 -11.64 -24.79
C GLY A 209 -9.34 -11.09 -23.58
N ILE A 210 -8.36 -11.83 -23.04
CA ILE A 210 -7.41 -11.32 -22.05
C ILE A 210 -6.41 -10.42 -22.75
N ARG A 211 -6.21 -9.20 -22.24
CA ARG A 211 -5.23 -8.26 -22.81
C ARG A 211 -3.86 -8.51 -22.15
N PRO A 212 -2.84 -8.98 -22.87
CA PRO A 212 -1.54 -9.35 -22.28
C PRO A 212 -0.85 -8.21 -21.54
N TYR A 213 -1.08 -6.95 -21.95
CA TYR A 213 -0.51 -5.80 -21.23
C TYR A 213 -1.11 -5.58 -19.83
N TYR A 214 -2.30 -6.12 -19.56
CA TYR A 214 -3.00 -5.97 -18.27
C TYR A 214 -2.94 -7.24 -17.43
N PHE A 215 -2.92 -8.42 -18.05
CA PHE A 215 -2.86 -9.69 -17.33
C PHE A 215 -2.10 -10.75 -18.11
N GLU A 216 -1.18 -11.43 -17.42
CA GLU A 216 -0.50 -12.64 -17.90
C GLU A 216 -0.70 -13.77 -16.89
N PHE A 217 -0.97 -14.98 -17.38
CA PHE A 217 -1.38 -16.12 -16.55
C PHE A 217 -0.41 -17.30 -16.65
N PHE A 218 -0.22 -17.99 -15.52
CA PHE A 218 0.72 -19.10 -15.39
C PHE A 218 0.12 -20.23 -14.55
N ALA A 219 0.52 -21.46 -14.86
CA ALA A 219 0.20 -22.67 -14.10
C ALA A 219 1.46 -23.35 -13.58
N GLU A 220 1.29 -24.07 -12.48
CA GLU A 220 2.28 -25.01 -11.96
C GLU A 220 2.36 -26.31 -12.78
#